data_AF-A0A356B123-F1
#
_entry.id   AF-A0A356B123-F1
#
_cell.length_a   1.000
_cell.length_b   1.000
_cell.length_c   1.000
_cell.angle_alpha   90.00
_cell.angle_beta   90.00
_cell.angle_gamma   90.00
#
_symmetry.space_group_name_H-M   'P 1'
#
loop_
_entity.id
_entity.type
_entity.pdbx_description
1 polymer ?
#
loop_
_entity_poly.entity_id
_entity_poly.type
_entity_poly.pdbx_seq_one_letter_code
_entity_poly.pdbx_strand_id
1 'polypeptide(L)'
;PESIVNKADQETQSAIKEFAEKFNSVNVDLEYFDVYKQVMMILSCAEISNNISRYDGIKFGYRASGYKGIDDLYIKTRSEGLGVETKLAAIMGAMVLSKNQYTPYYEQATKIRRLIKESLRFDAYDIIVLPCCISEDPYENLSLFALPNLVGLPCASFSYKGQGIQLIANVKNENLISTAWEVCMA
;
A
#
# COMPACT_ATOMS: atom_id res chain seq x y z
N PRO A 1 7.73 14.89 5.26
CA PRO A 1 7.15 15.55 4.06
C PRO A 1 6.05 16.55 4.42
N GLU A 2 6.41 17.83 4.47
CA GLU A 2 5.50 18.89 4.92
C GLU A 2 4.23 18.98 4.07
N SER A 3 4.34 18.82 2.75
CA SER A 3 3.19 18.82 1.82
C SER A 3 2.12 17.78 2.14
N ILE A 4 2.51 16.65 2.77
CA ILE A 4 1.60 15.57 3.17
C ILE A 4 1.13 15.78 4.60
N VAL A 5 2.03 16.17 5.50
CA VAL A 5 1.70 16.45 6.91
C VAL A 5 0.64 17.56 6.99
N ASN A 6 0.75 18.60 6.16
CA ASN A 6 -0.21 19.70 6.10
C ASN A 6 -1.63 19.29 5.66
N LYS A 7 -1.81 18.09 5.10
CA LYS A 7 -3.13 17.55 4.76
C LYS A 7 -3.84 16.96 5.99
N ALA A 8 -3.10 16.55 7.02
CA ALA A 8 -3.67 16.00 8.25
C ALA A 8 -4.31 17.09 9.13
N ASP A 9 -5.05 16.69 10.15
CA ASP A 9 -5.62 17.59 11.14
C ASP A 9 -4.54 18.26 12.03
N GLN A 10 -4.91 19.36 12.69
CA GLN A 10 -3.95 20.17 13.46
C GLN A 10 -3.30 19.41 14.62
N GLU A 11 -4.01 18.47 15.24
CA GLU A 11 -3.47 17.67 16.33
C GLU A 11 -2.41 16.72 15.81
N THR A 12 -2.67 16.00 14.71
CA THR A 12 -1.67 15.14 14.07
C THR A 12 -0.46 15.92 13.57
N GLN A 13 -0.66 17.09 12.96
CA GLN A 13 0.44 17.96 12.53
C GLN A 13 1.34 18.36 13.71
N SER A 14 0.73 18.75 14.83
CA SER A 14 1.46 19.14 16.04
C SER A 14 2.22 17.96 16.64
N ALA A 15 1.58 16.79 16.72
CA ALA A 15 2.18 15.57 17.22
C ALA A 15 3.39 15.12 16.39
N ILE A 16 3.30 15.21 15.05
CA ILE A 16 4.42 14.86 14.16
C ILE A 16 5.57 15.86 14.31
N LYS A 17 5.28 17.15 14.41
CA LYS A 17 6.32 18.18 14.60
C LYS A 17 7.06 17.96 15.91
N GLU A 18 6.34 17.77 17.02
CA GLU A 18 6.95 17.48 18.32
C GLU A 18 7.75 16.17 18.30
N PHE A 19 7.22 15.12 17.66
CA PHE A 19 7.95 13.86 17.49
C PHE A 19 9.25 14.08 16.71
N ALA A 20 9.22 14.87 15.62
CA ALA A 20 10.37 15.16 14.78
C ALA A 20 11.41 16.06 15.47
N GLU A 21 10.99 16.97 16.37
CA GLU A 21 11.88 17.85 17.15
C GLU A 21 12.76 17.09 18.15
N LYS A 22 12.36 15.88 18.55
CA LYS A 22 13.21 14.98 19.37
C LYS A 22 14.43 14.45 18.61
N PHE A 23 14.50 14.65 17.29
CA PHE A 23 15.58 14.19 16.43
C PHE A 23 16.14 15.34 15.58
N ASN A 24 17.26 15.06 14.90
CA ASN A 24 17.77 15.96 13.86
C ASN A 24 16.92 15.80 12.59
N SER A 25 15.84 16.58 12.49
CA SER A 25 14.87 16.46 11.40
C SER A 25 15.16 17.38 10.22
N VAL A 26 14.92 16.86 9.01
CA VAL A 26 14.97 17.61 7.75
C VAL A 26 13.66 17.41 7.01
N ASN A 27 13.19 18.46 6.32
CA ASN A 27 12.03 18.32 5.46
C ASN A 27 12.43 17.64 4.15
N VAL A 28 11.64 16.66 3.73
CA VAL A 28 11.86 15.89 2.51
C VAL A 28 10.54 15.78 1.76
N ASP A 29 10.57 16.00 0.46
CA ASP A 29 9.39 15.81 -0.38
C ASP A 29 9.32 14.38 -0.90
N LEU A 30 8.10 13.82 -0.90
CA LEU A 30 7.83 12.55 -1.54
C LEU A 30 7.34 12.81 -2.95
N GLU A 31 8.25 12.69 -3.90
CA GLU A 31 7.91 12.82 -5.32
C GLU A 31 6.86 11.77 -5.73
N TYR A 32 5.95 12.17 -6.61
CA TYR A 32 4.89 11.31 -7.18
C TYR A 32 3.84 10.82 -6.16
N PHE A 33 3.74 11.39 -4.96
CA PHE A 33 2.80 10.93 -3.91
C PHE A 33 1.35 10.79 -4.40
N ASP A 34 0.89 11.70 -5.26
CA ASP A 34 -0.48 11.71 -5.79
C ASP A 34 -0.79 10.53 -6.72
N VAL A 35 0.23 9.84 -7.24
CA VAL A 35 0.07 8.65 -8.11
C VAL A 35 0.30 7.32 -7.40
N TYR A 36 0.73 7.31 -6.13
CA TYR A 36 1.05 6.08 -5.41
C TYR A 36 -0.17 5.15 -5.31
N LYS A 37 -1.35 5.69 -4.97
CA LYS A 37 -2.59 4.90 -4.85
C LYS A 37 -2.97 4.22 -6.16
N GLN A 38 -2.85 4.91 -7.30
CA GLN A 38 -3.16 4.40 -8.63
C GLN A 38 -2.20 3.27 -9.03
N VAL A 39 -0.89 3.47 -8.80
CA VAL A 39 0.12 2.45 -9.07
C VAL A 39 -0.12 1.21 -8.21
N MET A 40 -0.39 1.41 -6.92
CA MET A 40 -0.70 0.31 -5.99
C MET A 40 -1.94 -0.47 -6.42
N MET A 41 -3.01 0.22 -6.82
CA MET A 41 -4.25 -0.44 -7.28
C MET A 41 -4.02 -1.26 -8.55
N ILE A 42 -3.29 -0.73 -9.55
CA ILE A 42 -3.02 -1.46 -10.80
C ILE A 42 -2.23 -2.75 -10.51
N LEU A 43 -1.13 -2.63 -9.75
CA LEU A 43 -0.25 -3.76 -9.46
C LEU A 43 -0.94 -4.78 -8.54
N SER A 44 -1.62 -4.32 -7.49
CA SER A 44 -2.31 -5.20 -6.54
C SER A 44 -3.46 -5.95 -7.21
N CYS A 45 -4.28 -5.30 -8.05
CA CYS A 45 -5.34 -5.99 -8.77
C CYS A 45 -4.79 -7.07 -9.72
N ALA A 46 -3.70 -6.77 -10.43
CA ALA A 46 -3.03 -7.74 -11.29
C ALA A 46 -2.53 -8.95 -10.49
N GLU A 47 -1.88 -8.72 -9.35
CA GLU A 47 -1.40 -9.78 -8.46
C GLU A 47 -2.54 -10.59 -7.84
N ILE A 48 -3.58 -9.92 -7.34
CA ILE A 48 -4.78 -10.55 -6.77
C ILE A 48 -5.43 -11.47 -7.81
N SER A 49 -5.67 -10.98 -9.03
CA SER A 49 -6.31 -11.76 -10.11
C SER A 49 -5.57 -13.08 -10.38
N ASN A 50 -4.25 -13.04 -10.45
CA ASN A 50 -3.44 -14.24 -10.63
C ASN A 50 -3.46 -15.14 -9.38
N ASN A 51 -3.32 -14.57 -8.19
CA ASN A 51 -3.22 -15.35 -6.94
C ASN A 51 -4.51 -16.09 -6.60
N ILE A 52 -5.66 -15.46 -6.83
CA ILE A 52 -6.97 -16.05 -6.54
C ILE A 52 -7.43 -17.05 -7.61
N SER A 53 -6.71 -17.20 -8.73
CA SER A 53 -7.05 -18.18 -9.77
C SER A 53 -7.07 -19.62 -9.24
N ARG A 54 -6.26 -19.89 -8.20
CA ARG A 54 -6.19 -21.19 -7.50
C ARG A 54 -7.44 -21.59 -6.73
N TYR A 55 -8.34 -20.63 -6.43
CA TYR A 55 -9.60 -20.91 -5.75
C TYR A 55 -10.63 -21.35 -6.79
N ASP A 56 -10.59 -22.64 -7.10
CA ASP A 56 -11.45 -23.29 -8.11
C ASP A 56 -12.37 -24.38 -7.54
N GLY A 57 -12.21 -24.72 -6.26
CA GLY A 57 -12.96 -25.79 -5.60
C GLY A 57 -12.51 -27.20 -5.98
N ILE A 58 -11.46 -27.40 -6.78
CA ILE A 58 -10.99 -28.74 -7.17
C ILE A 58 -10.19 -29.37 -6.04
N LYS A 59 -9.18 -28.66 -5.52
CA LYS A 59 -8.30 -29.20 -4.48
C LYS A 59 -8.79 -28.90 -3.06
N PHE A 60 -9.35 -27.71 -2.85
CA PHE A 60 -9.77 -27.23 -1.53
C PHE A 60 -10.77 -26.09 -1.65
N GLY A 61 -11.37 -25.72 -0.52
CA GLY A 61 -12.28 -24.59 -0.40
C GLY A 61 -13.72 -24.93 -0.80
N TYR A 62 -14.50 -23.88 -1.06
CA TYR A 62 -15.87 -24.02 -1.53
C TYR A 62 -15.91 -24.69 -2.91
N ARG A 63 -16.87 -25.58 -3.12
CA ARG A 63 -17.17 -26.19 -4.41
C ARG A 63 -18.67 -26.04 -4.65
N ALA A 64 -19.05 -25.40 -5.75
CA ALA A 64 -20.46 -25.25 -6.09
C ALA A 64 -21.12 -26.63 -6.30
N SER A 65 -22.40 -26.72 -5.95
CA SER A 65 -23.23 -27.88 -6.24
C SER A 65 -24.02 -27.69 -7.55
N GLY A 66 -24.51 -28.77 -8.15
CA GLY A 66 -25.39 -28.69 -9.31
C GLY A 66 -24.75 -28.07 -10.57
N TYR A 67 -23.45 -28.25 -10.77
CA TYR A 67 -22.74 -27.82 -11.98
C TYR A 67 -22.84 -28.85 -13.11
N LYS A 68 -22.70 -28.39 -14.36
CA LYS A 68 -22.67 -29.23 -15.56
C LYS A 68 -21.30 -29.13 -16.24
N GLY A 69 -20.46 -30.14 -16.05
CA GLY A 69 -19.10 -30.15 -16.61
C GLY A 69 -18.14 -29.21 -15.87
N ILE A 70 -16.90 -29.17 -16.34
CA ILE A 70 -15.81 -28.51 -15.60
C ILE A 70 -15.86 -26.98 -15.70
N ASP A 71 -16.28 -26.42 -16.84
CA ASP A 71 -16.35 -24.96 -17.02
C ASP A 71 -17.42 -24.34 -16.10
N ASP A 72 -18.59 -24.97 -16.01
CA ASP A 72 -19.66 -24.53 -15.10
C ASP A 72 -19.25 -24.67 -13.64
N LEU A 73 -18.47 -25.71 -13.30
CA LEU A 73 -17.90 -25.85 -11.96
C LEU A 73 -17.02 -24.64 -11.60
N TYR A 74 -16.09 -24.26 -12.47
CA TYR A 74 -15.20 -23.11 -12.24
C TYR A 74 -15.99 -21.81 -12.09
N ILE A 75 -16.93 -21.55 -13.01
CA ILE A 75 -17.72 -20.32 -13.03
C ILE A 75 -18.56 -20.22 -11.76
N LYS A 76 -19.35 -21.24 -11.44
CA LYS A 76 -20.23 -21.21 -10.26
C LYS A 76 -19.46 -21.10 -8.96
N THR A 77 -18.43 -21.94 -8.80
CA THR A 77 -17.62 -21.97 -7.57
C THR A 77 -17.00 -20.61 -7.28
N ARG A 78 -16.46 -19.94 -8.30
CA ARG A 78 -15.84 -18.62 -8.14
C ARG A 78 -16.88 -17.51 -7.99
N SER A 79 -18.01 -17.60 -8.70
CA SER A 79 -19.06 -16.58 -8.66
C SER A 79 -19.78 -16.54 -7.32
N GLU A 80 -20.05 -17.72 -6.74
CA GLU A 80 -20.70 -17.91 -5.45
C GLU A 80 -19.72 -17.74 -4.28
N GLY A 81 -18.48 -18.20 -4.42
CA GLY A 81 -17.49 -18.20 -3.35
C GLY A 81 -16.71 -16.90 -3.16
N LEU A 82 -16.53 -16.08 -4.22
CA LEU A 82 -15.80 -14.82 -4.13
C LEU A 82 -16.75 -13.64 -3.86
N GLY A 83 -16.37 -12.79 -2.91
CA GLY A 83 -17.03 -11.52 -2.62
C GLY A 83 -16.97 -10.54 -3.80
N VAL A 84 -17.82 -9.51 -3.76
CA VAL A 84 -17.93 -8.51 -4.85
C VAL A 84 -16.61 -7.79 -5.11
N GLU A 85 -15.94 -7.30 -4.07
CA GLU A 85 -14.65 -6.60 -4.19
C GLU A 85 -13.55 -7.49 -4.77
N THR A 86 -13.48 -8.75 -4.32
CA THR A 86 -12.51 -9.71 -4.85
C THR A 86 -12.76 -10.01 -6.33
N LYS A 87 -14.04 -10.10 -6.75
CA LYS A 87 -14.40 -10.27 -8.17
C LYS A 87 -14.05 -9.05 -9.00
N LEU A 88 -14.31 -7.84 -8.50
CA LEU A 88 -13.93 -6.59 -9.17
C LEU A 88 -12.42 -6.49 -9.35
N ALA A 89 -11.64 -6.77 -8.30
CA ALA A 89 -10.18 -6.83 -8.37
C ALA A 89 -9.71 -7.90 -9.38
N ALA A 90 -10.36 -9.07 -9.43
CA ALA A 90 -10.06 -10.12 -10.39
C ALA A 90 -10.23 -9.65 -11.84
N ILE A 91 -11.37 -9.00 -12.12
CA ILE A 91 -11.73 -8.49 -13.45
C ILE A 91 -10.78 -7.37 -13.86
N MET A 92 -10.56 -6.40 -12.98
CA MET A 92 -9.62 -5.30 -13.21
C MET A 92 -8.21 -5.81 -13.45
N GLY A 93 -7.75 -6.76 -12.63
CA GLY A 93 -6.45 -7.41 -12.77
C GLY A 93 -6.30 -8.15 -14.11
N ALA A 94 -7.31 -8.93 -14.50
CA ALA A 94 -7.31 -9.63 -15.79
C ALA A 94 -7.33 -8.63 -16.97
N MET A 95 -8.05 -7.52 -16.83
CA MET A 95 -8.07 -6.46 -17.83
C MET A 95 -6.69 -5.83 -17.99
N VAL A 96 -6.03 -5.39 -16.92
CA VAL A 96 -4.70 -4.74 -17.01
C VAL A 96 -3.60 -5.69 -17.46
N LEU A 97 -3.77 -7.01 -17.27
CA LEU A 97 -2.85 -8.03 -17.76
C LEU A 97 -3.16 -8.49 -19.20
N SER A 98 -4.26 -8.05 -19.80
CA SER A 98 -4.63 -8.42 -21.17
C SER A 98 -3.67 -7.79 -22.19
N LYS A 99 -3.49 -8.46 -23.33
CA LYS A 99 -2.51 -8.10 -24.38
C LYS A 99 -2.51 -6.62 -24.75
N ASN A 100 -3.68 -6.01 -24.90
CA ASN A 100 -3.79 -4.61 -25.36
C ASN A 100 -3.62 -3.59 -24.23
N GLN A 101 -3.81 -4.01 -22.98
CA GLN A 101 -3.76 -3.12 -21.80
C GLN A 101 -2.48 -3.28 -20.98
N TYR A 102 -1.70 -4.34 -21.22
CA TYR A 102 -0.49 -4.64 -20.46
C TYR A 102 0.51 -3.49 -20.46
N THR A 103 0.92 -3.01 -21.65
CA THR A 103 1.89 -1.91 -21.78
C THR A 103 1.38 -0.59 -21.21
N PRO A 104 0.18 -0.08 -21.57
CA PRO A 104 -0.29 1.22 -21.05
C PRO A 104 -0.58 1.22 -19.55
N TYR A 105 -0.89 0.07 -18.92
CA TYR A 105 -1.22 0.01 -17.50
C TYR A 105 -0.17 -0.69 -16.66
N TYR A 106 0.01 -2.01 -16.82
CA TYR A 106 0.87 -2.80 -15.93
C TYR A 106 2.35 -2.45 -16.10
N GLU A 107 2.85 -2.41 -17.34
CA GLU A 107 4.22 -2.03 -17.64
C GLU A 107 4.50 -0.57 -17.22
N GLN A 108 3.55 0.35 -17.44
CA GLN A 108 3.70 1.72 -16.99
C GLN A 108 3.71 1.85 -15.46
N ALA A 109 2.84 1.13 -14.75
CA ALA A 109 2.82 1.11 -13.29
C ALA A 109 4.12 0.57 -12.69
N THR A 110 4.70 -0.49 -13.27
CA THR A 110 6.01 -1.01 -12.83
C THR A 110 7.15 -0.02 -13.08
N LYS A 111 7.13 0.75 -14.18
CA LYS A 111 8.10 1.83 -14.43
C LYS A 111 7.96 2.95 -13.40
N ILE A 112 6.74 3.37 -13.07
CA ILE A 112 6.50 4.40 -12.05
C ILE A 112 6.94 3.88 -10.67
N ARG A 113 6.63 2.63 -10.31
CA ARG A 113 7.11 1.99 -9.07
C ARG A 113 8.64 2.09 -8.92
N ARG A 114 9.39 1.92 -10.03
CA ARG A 114 10.84 2.12 -10.03
C ARG A 114 11.23 3.58 -9.76
N LEU A 115 10.57 4.54 -10.41
CA LEU A 115 10.83 5.97 -10.18
C LEU A 115 10.54 6.37 -8.72
N ILE A 116 9.46 5.86 -8.14
CA ILE A 116 9.13 6.06 -6.72
C ILE A 116 10.25 5.53 -5.82
N LYS A 117 10.84 4.37 -6.16
CA LYS A 117 11.97 3.83 -5.41
C LYS A 117 13.23 4.69 -5.54
N GLU A 118 13.52 5.15 -6.75
CA GLU A 118 14.71 5.94 -7.08
C GLU A 118 14.65 7.36 -6.50
N SER A 119 13.45 7.92 -6.27
CA SER A 119 13.30 9.25 -5.66
C SER A 119 13.57 9.26 -4.15
N LEU A 120 13.58 8.11 -3.48
CA LEU A 120 13.90 8.01 -2.05
C LEU A 120 15.42 8.09 -1.83
N ARG A 121 15.81 8.93 -0.88
CA ARG A 121 17.21 9.29 -0.58
C ARG A 121 17.57 8.92 0.85
N PHE A 122 17.56 7.61 1.14
CA PHE A 122 17.98 7.08 2.45
C PHE A 122 19.49 7.23 2.73
N ASP A 123 20.24 7.88 1.84
CA ASP A 123 21.58 8.42 2.10
C ASP A 123 21.55 9.76 2.84
N ALA A 124 20.43 10.49 2.78
CA ALA A 124 20.25 11.79 3.44
C ALA A 124 19.44 11.71 4.74
N TYR A 125 18.69 10.63 4.96
CA TYR A 125 17.85 10.42 6.14
C TYR A 125 17.73 8.94 6.47
N ASP A 126 17.56 8.62 7.75
CA ASP A 126 17.44 7.24 8.21
C ASP A 126 15.98 6.76 8.32
N ILE A 127 15.07 7.66 8.70
CA ILE A 127 13.63 7.41 8.88
C ILE A 127 12.82 8.51 8.21
N ILE A 128 11.72 8.13 7.56
CA ILE A 128 10.66 9.03 7.12
C ILE A 128 9.51 8.94 8.11
N VAL A 129 9.08 10.10 8.60
CA VAL A 129 7.90 10.23 9.47
C VAL A 129 6.71 10.76 8.65
N LEU A 130 5.57 10.08 8.77
CA LEU A 130 4.32 10.43 8.11
C LEU A 130 3.14 10.30 9.11
N PRO A 131 2.03 10.98 8.88
CA PRO A 131 0.78 10.63 9.55
C PRO A 131 0.29 9.25 9.09
N CYS A 132 -0.46 8.54 9.93
CA CYS A 132 -1.18 7.34 9.51
C CYS A 132 -2.42 7.67 8.67
N CYS A 133 -3.05 8.82 8.92
CA CYS A 133 -4.24 9.29 8.23
C CYS A 133 -4.11 10.78 7.91
N ILE A 134 -4.49 11.17 6.69
CA ILE A 134 -4.63 12.56 6.26
C ILE A 134 -6.09 12.96 6.00
N SER A 135 -7.00 11.99 5.96
CA SER A 135 -8.43 12.21 5.74
C SER A 135 -9.25 11.17 6.48
N GLU A 136 -10.53 11.46 6.73
CA GLU A 136 -11.51 10.47 7.18
C GLU A 136 -11.80 9.43 6.09
N ASP A 137 -11.64 9.80 4.81
CA ASP A 137 -11.79 8.89 3.69
C ASP A 137 -10.59 7.91 3.62
N PRO A 138 -10.79 6.59 3.84
CA PRO A 138 -9.73 5.61 3.75
C PRO A 138 -9.04 5.57 2.39
N TYR A 139 -9.73 5.92 1.30
CA TYR A 139 -9.17 5.89 -0.05
C TYR A 139 -8.13 7.00 -0.28
N GLU A 140 -8.28 8.15 0.38
CA GLU A 140 -7.29 9.23 0.31
C GLU A 140 -6.03 8.92 1.13
N ASN A 141 -6.16 8.07 2.15
CA ASN A 141 -5.01 7.59 2.94
C ASN A 141 -4.20 6.51 2.21
N LEU A 142 -4.71 5.92 1.12
CA LEU A 142 -4.08 4.77 0.46
C LEU A 142 -2.64 5.06 -0.02
N SER A 143 -2.34 6.29 -0.44
CA SER A 143 -0.98 6.68 -0.84
C SER A 143 0.04 6.57 0.31
N LEU A 144 -0.37 6.80 1.57
CA LEU A 144 0.51 6.68 2.74
C LEU A 144 0.97 5.23 2.94
N PHE A 145 0.07 4.28 2.75
CA PHE A 145 0.33 2.85 2.88
C PHE A 145 0.93 2.25 1.60
N ALA A 146 0.65 2.85 0.44
CA ALA A 146 1.18 2.40 -0.84
C ALA A 146 2.70 2.52 -0.91
N LEU A 147 3.28 3.60 -0.37
CA LEU A 147 4.73 3.83 -0.43
C LEU A 147 5.54 2.61 0.06
N PRO A 148 5.46 2.19 1.34
CA PRO A 148 6.29 1.10 1.83
C PRO A 148 6.03 -0.23 1.10
N ASN A 149 4.79 -0.49 0.69
CA ASN A 149 4.43 -1.70 -0.06
C ASN A 149 5.01 -1.71 -1.49
N LEU A 150 4.93 -0.57 -2.19
CA LEU A 150 5.45 -0.44 -3.55
C LEU A 150 6.96 -0.62 -3.56
N VAL A 151 7.69 0.01 -2.64
CA VAL A 151 9.16 -0.03 -2.68
C VAL A 151 9.78 -1.14 -1.83
N GLY A 152 8.98 -1.83 -1.00
CA GLY A 152 9.41 -2.93 -0.15
C GLY A 152 10.19 -2.46 1.08
N LEU A 153 9.73 -1.38 1.72
CA LEU A 153 10.37 -0.80 2.90
C LEU A 153 9.69 -1.27 4.19
N PRO A 154 10.46 -1.47 5.27
CA PRO A 154 9.88 -1.70 6.59
C PRO A 154 9.15 -0.44 7.07
N CYS A 155 7.98 -0.66 7.67
CA CYS A 155 7.10 0.39 8.13
C CYS A 155 6.40 -0.07 9.42
N ALA A 156 6.26 0.84 10.38
CA ALA A 156 5.44 0.62 11.56
C ALA A 156 4.64 1.87 11.92
N SER A 157 3.49 1.67 12.56
CA SER A 157 2.58 2.72 12.98
C SER A 157 2.42 2.67 14.49
N PHE A 158 2.49 3.84 15.14
CA PHE A 158 2.40 3.99 16.58
C PHE A 158 1.43 5.12 16.95
N SER A 159 0.87 5.07 18.15
CA SER A 159 0.06 6.17 18.69
C SER A 159 0.92 7.06 19.55
N TYR A 160 1.10 8.32 19.14
CA TYR A 160 1.82 9.33 19.91
C TYR A 160 0.84 10.44 20.33
N LYS A 161 0.64 10.61 21.64
CA LYS A 161 -0.36 11.54 22.21
C LYS A 161 -1.78 11.37 21.64
N GLY A 162 -2.17 10.13 21.34
CA GLY A 162 -3.47 9.81 20.75
C GLY A 162 -3.52 9.91 19.22
N GLN A 163 -2.47 10.44 18.58
CA GLN A 163 -2.39 10.60 17.13
C GLN A 163 -1.55 9.49 16.47
N GLY A 164 -1.98 9.02 15.30
CA GLY A 164 -1.30 7.95 14.57
C GLY A 164 -0.11 8.46 13.76
N ILE A 165 1.10 8.02 14.11
CA ILE A 165 2.33 8.32 13.38
C ILE A 165 2.86 7.05 12.72
N GLN A 166 3.27 7.16 11.46
CA GLN A 166 3.89 6.12 10.67
C GLN A 166 5.38 6.42 10.47
N LEU A 167 6.22 5.43 10.76
CA LEU A 167 7.66 5.49 10.57
C LEU A 167 8.05 4.49 9.46
N ILE A 168 8.82 4.97 8.48
CA ILE A 168 9.35 4.16 7.37
C ILE A 168 10.87 4.25 7.40
N ALA A 169 11.55 3.11 7.44
CA ALA A 169 13.02 3.05 7.40
C ALA A 169 13.50 2.40 6.10
N ASN A 170 14.82 2.46 5.86
CA ASN A 170 15.43 1.74 4.75
C ASN A 170 15.32 0.21 4.95
N VAL A 171 15.51 -0.55 3.87
CA VAL A 171 15.47 -2.02 3.84
C VAL A 171 16.39 -2.62 4.92
N LYS A 172 15.85 -3.55 5.72
CA LYS A 172 16.54 -4.26 6.83
C LYS A 172 16.94 -3.38 8.03
N ASN A 173 16.30 -2.22 8.19
CA ASN A 173 16.53 -1.32 9.33
C ASN A 173 15.32 -1.23 10.27
N GLU A 174 14.61 -2.34 10.51
CA GLU A 174 13.44 -2.40 11.39
C GLU A 174 13.76 -1.97 12.83
N ASN A 175 14.96 -2.31 13.34
CA ASN A 175 15.38 -1.94 14.69
C ASN A 175 15.39 -0.43 14.91
N LEU A 176 15.75 0.34 13.87
CA LEU A 176 15.80 1.79 13.93
C LEU A 176 14.41 2.39 14.20
N ILE A 177 13.36 1.75 13.69
CA ILE A 177 11.97 2.14 13.93
C ILE A 177 11.61 1.95 15.41
N SER A 178 11.99 0.80 16.00
CA SER A 178 11.77 0.54 17.43
C SER A 178 12.50 1.54 18.31
N THR A 179 13.78 1.81 18.01
CA THR A 179 14.59 2.75 18.77
C THR A 179 14.02 4.17 18.72
N ALA A 180 13.61 4.64 17.54
CA ALA A 180 12.99 5.95 17.41
C ALA A 180 11.69 6.06 18.23
N TRP A 181 10.88 5.00 18.23
CA TRP A 181 9.68 4.94 19.04
C TRP A 181 9.98 4.98 20.56
N GLU A 182 10.92 4.15 21.02
CA GLU A 182 11.33 4.08 22.43
C GLU A 182 11.86 5.42 22.95
N VAL A 183 12.70 6.11 22.18
CA VAL A 183 13.23 7.44 22.53
C VAL A 183 12.11 8.48 22.67
N CYS A 184 11.05 8.37 21.87
CA CYS A 184 9.94 9.30 21.94
C CYS A 184 8.97 9.06 23.10
N MET A 185 8.93 7.83 23.63
CA MET A 185 8.07 7.44 24.74
C MET A 185 8.73 7.57 26.12
N ALA A 186 10.06 7.63 26.16
CA ALA A 186 10.83 8.01 27.34
C ALA A 186 10.67 9.52 27.64
#